data_AF-A0AAX4HK05-F1
#
_entry.id   AF-A0AAX4HK05-F1
#
_cell.length_a   1.000
_cell.length_b   1.000
_cell.length_c   1.000
_cell.angle_alpha   90.00
_cell.angle_beta   90.00
_cell.angle_gamma   90.00
#
_symmetry.space_group_name_H-M   'P 1'
#
loop_
_entity.id
_entity.type
_entity.pdbx_description
1 polymer ?
#
loop_
_entity_poly.entity_id
_entity_poly.type
_entity_poly.pdbx_seq_one_letter_code
_entity_poly.pdbx_strand_id
1 'polypeptide(L)'
;MLTFLMTKNPRLKHLSHAGEMGYRIANYDWAKTSLGDPEYWPQSLVTTIGMMVEHKFAMYLVWGDELIQFYNDSCIEILGNKHPEALWYEIRKFLERNLGHYSSAFYEVSGW
;
A
#
# COMPACT_ATOMS: atom_id res chain seq x y z
N MET A 1 -3.30 31.91 -8.86
CA MET A 1 -4.43 30.95 -8.78
C MET A 1 -3.88 29.66 -8.20
N LEU A 2 -4.02 29.45 -6.89
CA LEU A 2 -3.54 28.23 -6.21
C LEU A 2 -4.58 27.13 -6.45
N THR A 3 -4.29 26.19 -7.36
CA THR A 3 -5.10 24.99 -7.50
C THR A 3 -4.89 24.14 -6.25
N PHE A 4 -5.87 24.15 -5.36
CA PHE A 4 -5.97 23.25 -4.22
C PHE A 4 -5.97 21.82 -4.79
N LEU A 5 -4.86 21.08 -4.64
CA LEU A 5 -4.86 19.65 -4.94
C LEU A 5 -5.77 18.98 -3.91
N MET A 6 -7.06 18.91 -4.20
CA MET A 6 -7.98 18.09 -3.42
C MET A 6 -7.49 16.65 -3.52
N THR A 7 -7.12 16.08 -2.38
CA THR A 7 -6.77 14.67 -2.27
C THR A 7 -7.90 13.84 -2.86
N LYS A 8 -7.61 12.90 -3.77
CA LYS A 8 -8.65 12.06 -4.39
C LYS A 8 -9.52 11.33 -3.36
N ASN A 9 -8.95 11.05 -2.20
CA ASN A 9 -9.59 10.33 -1.11
C ASN A 9 -9.64 11.22 0.15
N PRO A 10 -10.72 11.98 0.40
CA PRO A 10 -10.83 12.89 1.55
C PRO A 10 -10.63 12.20 2.90
N ARG A 11 -11.05 10.93 3.03
CA ARG A 11 -10.85 10.11 4.23
C ARG A 11 -9.37 9.84 4.53
N LEU A 12 -8.54 9.78 3.49
CA LEU A 12 -7.10 9.52 3.58
C LEU A 12 -6.24 10.80 3.55
N LYS A 13 -6.85 12.00 3.55
CA LYS A 13 -6.13 13.28 3.45
C LYS A 13 -5.02 13.49 4.49
N HIS A 14 -5.19 12.90 5.68
CA HIS A 14 -4.22 12.99 6.77
C HIS A 14 -2.91 12.29 6.41
N LEU A 15 -2.94 11.27 5.54
CA LEU A 15 -1.76 10.56 5.06
C LEU A 15 -0.96 11.36 4.04
N SER A 16 -1.53 12.37 3.38
CA SER A 16 -0.86 13.10 2.28
C SER A 16 0.43 13.82 2.68
N HIS A 17 0.66 13.98 3.98
CA HIS A 17 1.86 14.61 4.55
C HIS A 17 2.78 13.60 5.26
N ALA A 18 2.41 12.32 5.28
CA ALA A 18 3.16 11.23 5.93
C ALA A 18 4.14 10.57 4.94
N GLY A 19 5.00 11.38 4.32
CA GLY A 19 6.03 10.89 3.39
C GLY A 19 5.51 10.52 1.99
N GLU A 20 6.36 9.87 1.22
CA GLU A 20 6.08 9.52 -0.18
C GLU A 20 4.92 8.51 -0.28
N MET A 21 4.95 7.47 0.56
CA MET A 21 3.94 6.42 0.56
C MET A 21 2.60 6.93 1.09
N GLY A 22 2.60 7.79 2.11
CA GLY A 22 1.39 8.46 2.56
C GLY A 22 0.73 9.31 1.46
N TYR A 23 1.53 10.09 0.73
CA TYR A 23 1.06 10.85 -0.44
C TYR A 23 0.49 9.95 -1.54
N ARG A 24 1.21 8.88 -1.89
CA ARG A 24 0.82 7.91 -2.91
C ARG A 24 -0.49 7.21 -2.55
N ILE A 25 -0.61 6.70 -1.32
CA ILE A 25 -1.82 6.03 -0.83
C ILE A 25 -3.01 7.01 -0.82
N ALA A 26 -2.84 8.25 -0.35
CA ALA A 26 -3.92 9.22 -0.30
C ALA A 26 -4.44 9.66 -1.68
N ASN A 27 -3.61 9.58 -2.73
CA ASN A 27 -3.92 10.09 -4.07
C ASN A 27 -4.16 9.01 -5.12
N TYR A 28 -4.08 7.73 -4.75
CA TYR A 28 -4.35 6.63 -5.64
C TYR A 28 -5.86 6.47 -5.92
N ASP A 29 -6.19 5.97 -7.11
CA ASP A 29 -7.57 5.77 -7.56
C ASP A 29 -8.08 4.38 -7.11
N TRP A 30 -8.28 4.24 -5.80
CA TRP A 30 -8.64 2.98 -5.16
C TRP A 30 -9.99 2.41 -5.60
N ALA A 31 -10.90 3.25 -6.11
CA ALA A 31 -12.16 2.80 -6.71
C ALA A 31 -11.96 1.86 -7.93
N LYS A 32 -10.75 1.85 -8.52
CA LYS A 32 -10.38 0.94 -9.61
C LYS A 32 -9.71 -0.37 -9.15
N THR A 33 -9.51 -0.56 -7.84
CA THR A 33 -9.02 -1.82 -7.29
C THR A 33 -10.15 -2.58 -6.63
N SER A 34 -9.89 -3.83 -6.27
CA SER A 34 -10.81 -4.68 -5.51
C SER A 34 -11.09 -4.20 -4.08
N LEU A 35 -10.25 -3.33 -3.51
CA LEU A 35 -10.55 -2.70 -2.22
C LEU A 35 -11.65 -1.64 -2.32
N GLY A 36 -11.90 -1.12 -3.53
CA GLY A 36 -12.91 -0.10 -3.76
C GLY A 36 -12.58 1.25 -3.11
N ASP A 37 -13.59 2.12 -3.10
CA ASP A 37 -13.47 3.49 -2.59
C ASP A 37 -13.11 3.50 -1.07
N PRO A 38 -12.07 4.25 -0.65
CA PRO A 38 -11.67 4.36 0.75
C PRO A 38 -12.77 4.83 1.69
N GLU A 39 -13.79 5.52 1.19
CA GLU A 39 -14.96 5.89 1.98
C GLU A 39 -15.65 4.66 2.60
N TYR A 40 -15.58 3.50 1.95
CA TYR A 40 -16.18 2.25 2.43
C TYR A 40 -15.21 1.30 3.13
N TRP A 41 -13.92 1.67 3.24
CA TRP A 41 -12.95 0.81 3.92
C TRP A 41 -13.28 0.63 5.41
N PRO A 42 -13.00 -0.55 6.00
CA PRO A 42 -13.07 -0.72 7.44
C PRO A 42 -12.17 0.28 8.16
N GLN A 43 -12.64 0.83 9.29
CA GLN A 43 -11.84 1.80 10.05
C GLN A 43 -10.51 1.21 10.54
N SER A 44 -10.48 -0.09 10.84
CA SER A 44 -9.25 -0.81 11.21
C SER A 44 -8.18 -0.71 10.14
N LEU A 45 -8.53 -0.92 8.86
CA LEU A 45 -7.58 -0.79 7.75
C LEU A 45 -7.00 0.63 7.67
N VAL A 46 -7.86 1.65 7.73
CA VAL A 46 -7.42 3.06 7.67
C VAL A 46 -6.46 3.38 8.82
N THR A 47 -6.79 2.97 10.05
CA THR A 47 -5.93 3.18 11.22
C THR A 47 -4.60 2.44 11.08
N THR A 48 -4.61 1.17 10.66
CA THR A 48 -3.37 0.39 10.47
C THR A 48 -2.48 0.98 9.40
N ILE A 49 -3.04 1.43 8.26
CA ILE A 49 -2.27 2.14 7.23
C ILE A 49 -1.64 3.41 7.80
N GLY A 50 -2.40 4.21 8.55
CA GLY A 50 -1.89 5.43 9.21
C GLY A 50 -0.70 5.14 10.11
N MET A 51 -0.84 4.15 11.00
CA MET A 51 0.24 3.72 11.88
C MET A 51 1.47 3.23 11.09
N MET A 52 1.26 2.47 10.02
CA MET A 52 2.33 1.91 9.19
C MET A 52 3.14 3.00 8.50
N VAL A 53 2.48 3.98 7.86
CA VAL A 53 3.17 5.04 7.09
C VAL A 53 3.94 6.01 7.98
N GLU A 54 3.49 6.26 9.21
CA GLU A 54 4.19 7.11 10.17
C GLU A 54 5.41 6.42 10.82
N HIS A 55 5.48 5.10 10.71
CA HIS A 55 6.50 4.30 11.37
C HIS A 55 7.86 4.34 10.64
N LYS A 56 8.98 4.38 11.39
CA LYS A 56 10.35 4.47 10.83
C LYS A 56 11.00 3.13 10.48
N PHE A 57 10.58 2.02 11.11
CA PHE A 57 10.97 0.68 10.67
C PHE A 57 10.20 0.26 9.42
N ALA A 58 10.84 -0.52 8.55
CA ALA A 58 10.21 -1.11 7.37
C ALA A 58 8.99 -1.94 7.76
N MET A 59 7.83 -1.59 7.20
CA MET A 59 6.57 -2.29 7.46
C MET A 59 5.81 -2.55 6.18
N TYR A 60 5.18 -3.72 6.15
CA TYR A 60 4.36 -4.21 5.04
C TYR A 60 3.00 -4.65 5.57
N LEU A 61 1.94 -4.35 4.82
CA LEU A 61 0.58 -4.79 5.11
C LEU A 61 -0.01 -5.42 3.85
N VAL A 62 -0.61 -6.59 4.02
CA VAL A 62 -1.38 -7.27 2.99
C VAL A 62 -2.83 -7.36 3.49
N TRP A 63 -3.79 -6.96 2.67
CA TRP A 63 -5.18 -6.85 3.11
C TRP A 63 -6.19 -7.41 2.10
N GLY A 64 -7.23 -8.06 2.63
CA GLY A 64 -8.38 -8.56 1.89
C GLY A 64 -8.09 -9.85 1.10
N ASP A 65 -9.12 -10.35 0.42
CA ASP A 65 -9.08 -11.63 -0.28
C ASP A 65 -8.12 -11.61 -1.49
N GLU A 66 -8.00 -10.45 -2.14
CA GLU A 66 -7.03 -10.23 -3.24
C GLU A 66 -5.65 -9.81 -2.75
N LEU A 67 -5.41 -9.86 -1.43
CA LEU A 67 -4.10 -9.66 -0.82
C LEU A 67 -3.37 -8.40 -1.34
N ILE A 68 -4.09 -7.28 -1.32
CA ILE A 68 -3.57 -5.99 -1.80
C ILE A 68 -2.52 -5.47 -0.83
N GLN A 69 -1.43 -4.96 -1.40
CA GLN A 69 -0.22 -4.60 -0.68
C GLN A 69 -0.13 -3.10 -0.36
N PHE A 70 0.32 -2.81 0.87
CA PHE A 70 0.73 -1.49 1.35
C PHE A 70 2.10 -1.60 2.02
N TYR A 71 2.90 -0.54 1.92
CA TYR A 71 4.17 -0.42 2.66
C TYR A 71 4.47 1.04 2.99
N ASN A 72 5.50 1.28 3.81
CA ASN A 72 5.95 2.62 4.18
C ASN A 72 7.27 3.01 3.50
N ASP A 73 7.68 4.27 3.65
CA ASP A 73 8.86 4.83 2.99
C ASP A 73 10.14 4.04 3.28
N SER A 74 10.27 3.46 4.49
CA SER A 74 11.41 2.63 4.89
C SER A 74 11.52 1.31 4.08
N CYS A 75 10.48 0.89 3.36
CA CYS A 75 10.54 -0.23 2.43
C CYS A 75 11.02 0.16 1.03
N ILE A 76 11.11 1.45 0.67
CA ILE A 76 11.45 1.89 -0.69
C ILE A 76 12.84 1.36 -1.10
N GLU A 77 13.85 1.55 -0.26
CA GLU A 77 15.21 1.07 -0.54
C GLU A 77 15.27 -0.47 -0.64
N ILE A 78 14.49 -1.18 0.19
CA ILE A 78 14.41 -2.65 0.19
C ILE A 78 13.78 -3.16 -1.11
N LEU A 79 12.73 -2.49 -1.58
CA LEU A 79 12.01 -2.85 -2.81
C LEU A 79 12.79 -2.45 -4.07
N GLY A 80 13.62 -1.41 -3.99
CA GLY A 80 14.40 -0.88 -5.10
C GLY A 80 13.51 -0.57 -6.30
N ASN A 81 13.87 -1.08 -7.48
CA ASN A 81 13.15 -0.86 -8.74
C ASN A 81 11.72 -1.42 -8.77
N LYS A 82 11.28 -2.16 -7.74
CA LYS A 82 9.91 -2.65 -7.61
C LYS A 82 8.96 -1.57 -7.06
N HIS A 83 9.50 -0.52 -6.42
CA HIS A 83 8.73 0.68 -6.11
C HIS A 83 8.56 1.56 -7.37
N PRO A 84 7.38 2.18 -7.62
CA PRO A 84 6.17 2.11 -6.82
C PRO A 84 5.19 0.99 -7.21
N GLU A 85 5.46 0.21 -8.26
CA GLU A 85 4.51 -0.80 -8.81
C GLU A 85 4.11 -1.88 -7.80
N ALA A 86 4.96 -2.17 -6.80
CA ALA A 86 4.65 -3.09 -5.70
C ALA A 86 3.45 -2.64 -4.84
N LEU A 87 3.21 -1.33 -4.77
CA LEU A 87 2.07 -0.77 -4.05
C LEU A 87 0.81 -1.14 -4.84
N TRP A 88 -0.36 -1.31 -4.21
CA TRP A 88 -1.64 -1.65 -4.87
C TRP A 88 -1.71 -2.93 -5.71
N TYR A 89 -0.60 -3.65 -5.91
CA TYR A 89 -0.57 -4.92 -6.63
C TYR A 89 -0.98 -6.06 -5.70
N GLU A 90 -1.65 -7.07 -6.23
CA GLU A 90 -1.91 -8.32 -5.51
C GLU A 90 -0.58 -9.04 -5.21
N ILE A 91 -0.32 -9.38 -3.95
CA ILE A 91 0.96 -10.00 -3.53
C ILE A 91 1.29 -11.25 -4.35
N ARG A 92 0.30 -12.10 -4.67
CA ARG A 92 0.56 -13.37 -5.39
C ARG A 92 1.14 -13.12 -6.76
N LYS A 93 0.48 -12.28 -7.54
CA LYS A 93 0.96 -11.87 -8.87
C LYS A 93 2.29 -11.14 -8.78
N PHE A 94 2.51 -10.33 -7.73
CA PHE A 94 3.75 -9.61 -7.55
C PHE A 94 4.92 -10.57 -7.33
N LEU A 95 4.76 -11.52 -6.41
CA LEU A 95 5.77 -12.52 -6.07
C LEU A 95 6.08 -13.43 -7.26
N GLU A 96 5.06 -13.92 -7.96
CA GLU A 96 5.24 -14.75 -9.17
C GLU A 96 6.04 -14.02 -10.25
N ARG A 97 5.72 -12.75 -10.49
CA ARG A 97 6.38 -11.94 -11.53
C ARG A 97 7.79 -11.50 -11.14
N ASN A 98 8.06 -11.25 -9.86
CA ASN A 98 9.30 -10.58 -9.42
C ASN A 98 10.26 -11.44 -8.62
N LEU A 99 9.81 -12.55 -8.01
CA LEU A 99 10.62 -13.43 -7.18
C LEU A 99 10.75 -14.84 -7.76
N GLY A 100 9.99 -15.18 -8.80
CA GLY A 100 10.10 -16.48 -9.48
C GLY A 100 10.00 -17.65 -8.50
N HIS A 101 11.02 -18.50 -8.47
CA HIS A 101 11.10 -19.68 -7.59
C HIS A 101 11.24 -19.37 -6.10
N TYR A 102 11.47 -18.11 -5.70
CA TYR A 102 11.47 -17.70 -4.30
C TYR A 102 10.07 -17.35 -3.77
N SER A 103 9.02 -17.37 -4.60
CA SER A 103 7.66 -17.08 -4.14
C SER A 103 7.15 -18.11 -3.12
N SER A 104 7.51 -19.38 -3.28
CA SER A 104 7.14 -20.48 -2.36
C SER A 104 7.61 -20.25 -0.93
N ALA A 105 8.87 -19.82 -0.75
CA ALA A 105 9.41 -19.50 0.57
C ALA A 105 8.66 -18.34 1.24
N PHE A 106 8.17 -17.38 0.45
CA PHE A 106 7.37 -16.28 0.98
C PHE A 106 5.99 -16.77 1.46
N TYR A 107 5.33 -17.66 0.71
CA TYR A 107 4.07 -18.27 1.12
C TYR A 107 4.21 -19.10 2.41
N GLU A 108 5.27 -19.91 2.50
CA GLU A 108 5.53 -20.74 3.70
C GLU A 108 5.72 -19.90 4.97
N VAL A 109 6.46 -18.78 4.88
CA VAL A 109 6.71 -17.91 6.04
C VAL A 109 5.48 -17.08 6.41
N SER A 110 4.67 -16.70 5.43
CA SER A 110 3.53 -15.81 5.63
C SER A 110 2.22 -16.52 5.95
N GLY A 111 2.11 -17.83 5.69
CA GLY A 111 0.95 -18.66 6.05
C GLY A 111 -0.25 -18.51 5.12
N TRP A 112 -0.06 -18.05 3.88
CA TRP A 112 -1.10 -17.84 2.84
C TRP A 112 -0.93 -18.75 1.63
#